data_AF-A0A372NYD2-F1
#
_entry.id   AF-A0A372NYD2-F1
#
_cell.length_a   1.000
_cell.length_b   1.000
_cell.length_c   1.000
_cell.angle_alpha   90.00
_cell.angle_beta   90.00
_cell.angle_gamma   90.00
#
_symmetry.space_group_name_H-M   'P 1'
#
loop_
_entity.id
_entity.type
_entity.pdbx_description
1 polymer ?
#
loop_
_entity_poly.entity_id
_entity_poly.type
_entity_poly.pdbx_seq_one_letter_code
_entity_poly.pdbx_strand_id
1 'polypeptide(L)'
;MSIKNIVALVIVVLLTVIIMQNTDRVYFHILFSTVYTSKVKMLLPVAILAFILGVLVARPKNKKYNISEHYDDIHGKEDPNTLSDEDRDYIS
;
A
#
# COMPACT_ATOMS: atom_id res chain seq x y z
N MET A 1 -13.32 41.32 2.50
CA MET A 1 -12.63 40.00 2.43
C MET A 1 -13.23 39.11 3.52
N SER A 2 -13.63 37.88 3.22
CA SER A 2 -14.15 36.97 4.25
C SER A 2 -13.04 36.58 5.23
N ILE A 3 -13.37 36.37 6.51
CA ILE A 3 -12.42 35.88 7.53
C ILE A 3 -11.70 34.61 7.05
N LYS A 4 -12.40 33.76 6.28
CA LYS A 4 -11.86 32.53 5.70
C LYS A 4 -10.69 32.83 4.74
N ASN A 5 -10.80 33.90 3.96
CA ASN A 5 -9.78 34.29 2.99
C ASN A 5 -8.56 34.89 3.70
N ILE A 6 -8.77 35.65 4.78
CA ILE A 6 -7.69 36.21 5.60
C ILE A 6 -6.93 35.07 6.29
N VAL A 7 -7.65 34.12 6.89
CA VAL A 7 -7.06 32.92 7.51
C VAL A 7 -6.27 32.09 6.50
N ALA A 8 -6.84 31.85 5.31
CA ALA A 8 -6.14 31.13 4.24
C ALA A 8 -4.85 31.86 3.82
N LEU A 9 -4.90 33.19 3.68
CA LEU A 9 -3.73 33.99 3.33
C LEU A 9 -2.64 33.93 4.41
N VAL A 10 -3.02 34.02 5.69
CA VAL A 10 -2.08 33.86 6.82
C VAL A 10 -1.42 32.49 6.77
N ILE A 11 -2.19 31.42 6.55
CA ILE A 11 -1.67 30.05 6.43
C ILE A 11 -0.65 29.96 5.29
N VAL A 12 -0.95 30.51 4.11
CA VAL A 12 -0.05 30.48 2.96
C VAL A 12 1.25 31.23 3.25
N VAL A 13 1.18 32.40 3.89
CA VAL A 13 2.37 33.18 4.26
C VAL A 13 3.22 32.41 5.27
N LEU A 14 2.61 31.87 6.32
CA LEU A 14 3.32 31.07 7.32
C LEU A 14 3.98 29.82 6.70
N LEU A 15 3.25 29.10 5.86
CA LEU A 15 3.77 27.94 5.14
C LEU A 15 5.00 28.31 4.30
N THR A 16 4.90 29.42 3.57
CA THR A 16 6.00 29.93 2.73
C THR A 16 7.24 30.26 3.57
N VAL A 17 7.06 30.93 4.71
CA VAL A 17 8.15 31.26 5.64
C VAL A 17 8.80 29.99 6.19
N ILE A 18 8.01 29.00 6.63
CA ILE A 18 8.53 27.73 7.14
C ILE A 18 9.37 27.01 6.07
N ILE A 19 8.89 26.99 4.81
CA ILE A 19 9.63 26.40 3.69
C ILE A 19 10.96 27.15 3.47
N MET A 20 10.94 28.48 3.44
CA MET A 20 12.15 29.29 3.28
C MET A 20 13.16 29.04 4.40
N GLN A 21 12.71 29.00 5.67
CA GLN A 21 13.56 28.72 6.83
C GLN A 21 14.20 27.32 6.80
N ASN A 22 13.57 26.36 6.12
CA ASN A 22 14.11 25.00 5.98
C ASN A 22 14.84 24.78 4.64
N THR A 23 15.12 25.85 3.90
CA THR A 23 15.85 25.77 2.62
C THR A 23 17.38 25.73 2.80
N ASP A 24 17.87 25.75 4.05
CA ASP A 24 19.30 25.63 4.36
C ASP A 24 19.93 24.39 3.74
N ARG A 25 21.18 24.55 3.27
CA ARG A 25 21.97 23.47 2.69
C ARG A 25 22.40 22.50 3.79
N VAL A 26 22.13 21.22 3.57
CA VAL A 26 22.59 20.11 4.42
C VAL A 26 23.51 19.22 3.60
N TYR A 27 24.55 18.74 4.26
CA TYR A 27 25.55 17.85 3.69
C TYR A 27 25.05 16.41 3.79
N PHE A 28 24.97 15.74 2.65
CA PHE A 28 24.71 14.31 2.61
C PHE A 28 25.90 13.60 1.97
N HIS A 29 26.48 12.67 2.72
CA HIS A 29 27.50 11.77 2.21
C HIS A 29 26.80 10.51 1.71
N ILE A 30 26.83 10.29 0.40
CA ILE A 30 26.28 9.10 -0.25
C ILE A 30 27.46 8.33 -0.82
N LEU A 31 27.83 7.23 -0.14
CA LEU A 31 29.00 6.41 -0.46
C LEU A 31 30.29 7.25 -0.57
N PHE A 32 30.68 7.63 -1.78
CA PHE A 32 31.91 8.37 -2.09
C PHE A 32 31.66 9.82 -2.56
N SER A 33 30.41 10.29 -2.53
CA SER A 33 30.03 11.63 -3.00
C SER A 33 29.39 12.46 -1.90
N THR A 34 29.68 13.77 -1.90
CA THR A 34 29.04 14.74 -1.01
C THR A 34 28.08 15.61 -1.83
N VAL A 35 26.80 15.50 -1.52
CA VAL A 35 25.74 16.22 -2.23
C VAL A 35 25.16 17.30 -1.32
N TYR A 36 24.92 18.47 -1.90
CA TYR A 36 24.33 19.62 -1.25
C TYR A 36 22.86 19.72 -1.64
N THR A 37 21.97 19.54 -0.68
CA THR A 37 20.53 19.74 -0.91
C THR A 37 19.91 20.44 0.28
N SER A 38 18.73 21.04 0.09
CA SER A 38 18.00 21.64 1.21
C SER A 38 17.22 20.58 2.00
N LYS A 39 16.97 20.84 3.29
CA LYS A 39 16.16 19.94 4.14
C LYS A 39 14.80 19.65 3.50
N VAL A 40 14.16 20.69 2.94
CA VAL A 40 12.87 20.56 2.24
C VAL A 40 12.98 19.68 1.00
N LYS A 41 14.00 19.86 0.16
CA LYS A 41 14.17 19.05 -1.06
C LYS A 41 14.41 17.57 -0.73
N MET A 42 15.04 17.28 0.42
CA MET A 42 15.26 15.90 0.88
C MET A 42 13.98 15.22 1.38
N LEU A 43 13.00 15.98 1.90
CA LEU A 43 11.74 15.39 2.36
C LEU A 43 10.93 14.75 1.22
N LEU A 44 11.02 15.29 0.00
CA LEU A 44 10.28 14.78 -1.15
C LEU A 44 10.64 13.32 -1.52
N PRO A 45 11.91 12.97 -1.79
CA PRO A 45 12.27 11.58 -2.09
C PRO A 45 12.00 10.65 -0.90
N VAL A 46 12.18 11.12 0.34
CA VAL A 46 11.83 10.33 1.55
C VAL A 46 10.34 10.03 1.59
N ALA A 47 9.48 11.02 1.33
CA ALA A 47 8.03 10.84 1.30
C ALA A 47 7.60 9.87 0.18
N ILE A 48 8.21 9.97 -1.00
CA ILE A 48 7.94 9.05 -2.12
C ILE A 48 8.32 7.62 -1.74
N LEU A 49 9.52 7.41 -1.15
CA LEU A 49 9.96 6.09 -0.71
C LEU A 49 9.05 5.52 0.37
N ALA A 50 8.70 6.31 1.38
CA ALA A 50 7.79 5.90 2.44
C ALA A 50 6.40 5.55 1.89
N PHE A 51 5.90 6.32 0.92
CA PHE A 51 4.63 6.03 0.25
C PHE A 51 4.69 4.71 -0.54
N ILE A 52 5.74 4.48 -1.33
CA ILE A 52 5.92 3.24 -2.10
C ILE A 52 5.97 2.03 -1.16
N LEU A 53 6.78 2.11 -0.09
CA LEU A 53 6.87 1.07 0.91
C LEU A 53 5.53 0.84 1.62
N GLY A 54 4.84 1.92 1.98
CA GLY A 54 3.51 1.86 2.57
C GLY A 54 2.50 1.14 1.67
N VAL A 55 2.46 1.48 0.37
CA VAL A 55 1.60 0.81 -0.61
C VAL A 55 1.98 -0.66 -0.78
N LEU A 56 3.27 -0.98 -0.83
CA LEU A 56 3.73 -2.36 -0.98
C LEU A 56 3.34 -3.22 0.24
N VAL A 57 3.49 -2.67 1.44
CA VAL A 57 3.11 -3.33 2.70
C VAL A 57 1.59 -3.43 2.85
N ALA A 58 0.86 -2.37 2.47
CA ALA A 58 -0.59 -2.34 2.53
C ALA A 58 -1.26 -3.20 1.46
N ARG A 59 -0.53 -3.67 0.44
CA ARG A 59 -1.07 -4.49 -0.65
C ARG A 59 -1.71 -5.74 -0.04
N PRO A 60 -3.05 -5.89 -0.09
CA PRO A 60 -3.69 -7.08 0.42
C PRO A 60 -3.15 -8.26 -0.36
N LYS A 61 -2.55 -9.23 0.35
CA LYS A 61 -2.26 -10.52 -0.26
C LYS A 61 -3.63 -11.08 -0.61
N ASN A 62 -3.92 -11.20 -1.91
CA ASN A 62 -5.05 -11.97 -2.37
C ASN A 62 -4.88 -13.36 -1.78
N LYS A 63 -5.56 -13.65 -0.66
CA LYS A 63 -5.74 -15.02 -0.21
C LYS A 63 -6.48 -15.67 -1.36
N LYS A 64 -5.75 -16.45 -2.15
CA LYS A 64 -6.37 -17.43 -3.03
C LYS A 64 -7.05 -18.39 -2.05
N TYR A 65 -8.32 -18.14 -1.75
CA TYR A 65 -9.15 -19.15 -1.11
C TYR A 65 -9.19 -20.28 -2.13
N ASN A 66 -8.43 -21.32 -1.88
CA ASN A 66 -8.53 -22.55 -2.63
C ASN A 66 -9.81 -23.23 -2.15
N ILE A 67 -10.94 -22.80 -2.70
CA ILE A 67 -12.26 -23.25 -2.25
C ILE A 67 -12.36 -24.76 -2.39
N SER A 68 -11.78 -25.34 -3.43
CA SER A 68 -11.69 -26.80 -3.63
C SER A 68 -10.91 -27.50 -2.51
N GLU A 69 -9.79 -26.95 -2.07
CA GLU A 69 -8.99 -27.55 -0.99
C GLU A 69 -9.69 -27.41 0.37
N HIS A 70 -10.45 -26.34 0.58
CA HIS A 70 -11.29 -26.18 1.78
C HIS A 70 -12.54 -27.07 1.76
N TYR A 71 -13.12 -27.31 0.58
CA TYR A 71 -14.25 -28.24 0.41
C TYR A 71 -13.81 -29.68 0.66
N ASP A 72 -12.67 -30.09 0.09
CA ASP A 72 -12.10 -31.43 0.27
C ASP A 72 -11.68 -31.70 1.74
N ASP A 73 -11.24 -30.68 2.48
CA ASP A 73 -10.88 -30.78 3.91
C ASP A 73 -12.13 -30.95 4.81
N ILE A 74 -13.25 -30.28 4.47
CA ILE A 74 -14.49 -30.35 5.26
C ILE A 74 -15.35 -31.56 4.88
N HIS A 75 -15.42 -31.90 3.59
CA HIS A 75 -16.33 -32.93 3.08
C HIS A 75 -15.65 -34.26 2.76
N GLY A 76 -14.31 -34.32 2.82
CA GLY A 76 -13.56 -35.47 2.33
C GLY A 76 -13.70 -35.62 0.81
N LYS A 77 -12.77 -36.33 0.17
CA LYS A 77 -12.95 -36.70 -1.24
C LYS A 77 -14.11 -37.69 -1.34
N GLU A 78 -15.29 -37.21 -1.69
CA GLU A 78 -16.43 -38.07 -1.97
C GLU A 78 -16.08 -38.99 -3.15
N ASP A 79 -16.15 -40.31 -2.91
CA ASP A 79 -15.96 -41.32 -3.95
C ASP A 79 -17.07 -41.14 -4.99
N PRO A 80 -16.74 -40.92 -6.28
CA PRO A 80 -17.73 -40.67 -7.31
C PRO A 80 -18.64 -41.86 -7.59
N ASN A 81 -18.41 -43.06 -7.01
CA ASN A 81 -19.52 -43.99 -6.83
C ASN A 81 -20.05 -44.17 -5.42
N THR A 82 -21.01 -43.29 -5.14
CA THR A 82 -22.08 -43.43 -4.15
C THR A 82 -23.30 -44.20 -4.66
N LEU A 83 -23.38 -44.51 -5.96
CA LEU A 83 -24.51 -45.22 -6.56
C LEU A 83 -24.46 -46.72 -6.26
N SER A 84 -25.59 -47.26 -5.78
CA SER A 84 -25.76 -48.70 -5.57
C SER A 84 -25.82 -49.44 -6.91
N ASP A 85 -25.54 -50.75 -6.89
CA ASP A 85 -25.58 -51.57 -8.11
C ASP A 85 -26.97 -51.59 -8.75
N GLU A 86 -28.04 -51.52 -7.94
CA GLU A 86 -29.42 -51.40 -8.42
C GLU A 86 -29.65 -50.07 -9.15
N ASP A 87 -29.17 -48.94 -8.61
CA ASP A 87 -29.38 -47.61 -9.23
C ASP A 87 -28.66 -47.46 -10.58
N ARG A 88 -27.56 -48.18 -10.78
CA ARG A 88 -26.80 -48.17 -12.03
C ARG A 88 -27.55 -48.79 -13.19
N ASP A 89 -28.30 -49.86 -12.91
CA ASP A 89 -29.06 -50.58 -13.92
C ASP A 89 -30.22 -49.72 -14.49
N TYR A 90 -30.71 -48.76 -13.71
CA TYR A 90 -31.75 -47.82 -14.15
C TYR A 90 -31.26 -46.70 -15.09
N ILE A 91 -29.94 -46.43 -15.13
CA ILE A 91 -29.37 -45.33 -15.94
C ILE A 91 -28.52 -45.82 -17.12
N SER A 92 -28.34 -47.13 -17.27
CA SER A 92 -27.75 -47.81 -18.43
C SER A 92 -28.78 -48.11 -19.51
#